data_AF-A0A973LG46-F1
#
_entry.id   AF-A0A973LG46-F1
#
_cell.length_a   1.000
_cell.length_b   1.000
_cell.length_c   1.000
_cell.angle_alpha   90.00
_cell.angle_beta   90.00
_cell.angle_gamma   90.00
#
_symmetry.space_group_name_H-M   'P 1'
#
loop_
_entity.id
_entity.type
_entity.pdbx_description
1 polymer ?
#
loop_
_entity_poly.entity_id
_entity_poly.type
_entity_poly.pdbx_seq_one_letter_code
_entity_poly.pdbx_strand_id
1 'polypeptide(L)'
;MLIINPGSGPVPEATEEHATANMAVLADDLRARGVAVDTFIRRPEADYGDGRYAYVLTVTDHPSAEIQMPGLPTDQVRYLGEEGQNIWDFPRLYVDDSSWVWKFALEVIRDA
;
A
#
# COMPACT_ATOMS: atom_id res chain seq x y z
N MET A 1 9.82 -25.77 5.45
CA MET A 1 9.42 -24.75 6.43
C MET A 1 8.45 -23.82 5.73
N LEU A 2 7.17 -23.82 6.11
CA LEU A 2 6.19 -22.90 5.54
C LEU A 2 6.41 -21.54 6.22
N ILE A 3 6.98 -20.57 5.51
CA ILE A 3 7.05 -19.20 6.00
C ILE A 3 5.69 -18.59 5.68
N ILE A 4 4.79 -18.55 6.65
CA ILE A 4 3.56 -17.76 6.55
C ILE A 4 3.99 -16.32 6.74
N ASN A 5 3.81 -15.48 5.73
CA ASN A 5 4.04 -14.06 5.83
C ASN A 5 2.75 -13.38 6.36
N PRO A 6 2.66 -13.01 7.64
CA PRO A 6 1.41 -12.49 8.19
C PRO A 6 1.01 -11.20 7.46
N GLY A 7 -0.27 -11.06 7.16
CA GLY A 7 -0.83 -9.92 6.42
C GLY A 7 -0.80 -10.04 4.89
N SER A 8 -0.26 -11.13 4.32
CA SER A 8 -0.29 -11.39 2.86
C SER A 8 -1.50 -12.20 2.39
N GLY A 9 -2.38 -12.63 3.30
CA GLY A 9 -3.59 -13.37 2.96
C GLY A 9 -4.70 -12.51 2.35
N PRO A 10 -5.85 -13.11 2.03
CA PRO A 10 -7.02 -12.38 1.58
C PRO A 10 -7.47 -11.32 2.57
N VAL A 11 -7.96 -10.21 2.03
CA VAL A 11 -8.47 -9.06 2.78
C VAL A 11 -10.00 -9.07 2.66
N PRO A 12 -10.73 -9.73 3.58
CA PRO A 12 -12.18 -9.80 3.51
C PRO A 12 -12.80 -8.41 3.66
N GLU A 13 -14.00 -8.21 3.12
CA GLU A 13 -14.76 -6.94 3.20
C GLU A 13 -14.08 -5.74 2.54
N ALA A 14 -13.01 -5.98 1.78
CA ALA A 14 -12.29 -4.95 1.08
C ALA A 14 -13.12 -4.33 -0.06
N THR A 15 -12.96 -3.02 -0.26
CA THR A 15 -13.60 -2.25 -1.33
C THR A 15 -12.59 -1.41 -2.09
N GLU A 16 -12.86 -1.17 -3.38
CA GLU A 16 -12.04 -0.30 -4.22
C GLU A 16 -12.05 1.15 -3.72
N GLU A 17 -13.18 1.59 -3.16
CA GLU A 17 -13.33 2.93 -2.58
C GLU A 17 -12.34 3.17 -1.44
N HIS A 18 -12.23 2.22 -0.51
CA HIS A 18 -11.23 2.29 0.55
C HIS A 18 -9.81 2.22 0.00
N ALA A 19 -9.54 1.35 -0.97
CA ALA A 19 -8.21 1.28 -1.58
C ALA A 19 -7.82 2.59 -2.28
N THR A 20 -8.77 3.26 -2.93
CA THR A 20 -8.58 4.58 -3.56
C THR A 20 -8.30 5.65 -2.50
N ALA A 21 -9.07 5.66 -1.41
CA ALA A 21 -8.83 6.56 -0.29
C ALA A 21 -7.44 6.33 0.34
N ASN A 22 -7.05 5.06 0.49
CA ASN A 22 -5.73 4.68 0.98
C ASN A 22 -4.61 5.13 0.03
N MET A 23 -4.79 5.05 -1.29
CA MET A 23 -3.81 5.59 -2.23
C MET A 23 -3.60 7.10 -2.08
N ALA A 24 -4.66 7.86 -1.80
CA ALA A 24 -4.54 9.28 -1.51
C ALA A 24 -3.72 9.54 -0.23
N VAL A 25 -4.01 8.79 0.85
CA VAL A 25 -3.26 8.90 2.11
C VAL A 25 -1.80 8.46 1.95
N LEU A 26 -1.53 7.42 1.15
CA LEU A 26 -0.16 6.98 0.84
C LEU A 26 0.60 8.08 0.12
N ALA A 27 -0.02 8.73 -0.87
CA ALA A 27 0.57 9.85 -1.59
C ALA A 27 0.88 11.04 -0.66
N ASP A 28 -0.02 11.35 0.27
CA ASP A 28 0.19 12.42 1.25
C ASP A 28 1.30 12.09 2.25
N ASP A 29 1.38 10.83 2.72
CA ASP A 29 2.48 10.36 3.57
C ASP A 29 3.84 10.42 2.85
N LEU A 30 3.89 10.12 1.54
CA LEU A 30 5.08 10.26 0.71
C LEU A 30 5.48 11.73 0.56
N ARG A 31 4.52 12.62 0.27
CA ARG A 31 4.76 14.07 0.18
C ARG A 31 5.27 14.65 1.49
N ALA A 32 4.71 14.21 2.62
CA ALA A 32 5.19 14.60 3.95
C ALA A 32 6.66 14.17 4.22
N ARG A 33 7.16 13.17 3.48
CA ARG A 33 8.54 12.68 3.51
C ARG A 33 9.43 13.29 2.41
N GLY A 34 8.94 14.29 1.68
CA GLY A 34 9.69 15.00 0.64
C GLY A 34 9.65 14.33 -0.75
N VAL A 35 8.79 13.33 -0.96
CA VAL A 35 8.62 12.67 -2.26
C VAL A 35 7.58 13.42 -3.09
N ALA A 36 7.94 13.83 -4.30
CA ALA A 36 7.04 14.54 -5.21
C ALA A 36 6.13 13.55 -5.96
N VAL A 37 4.96 13.24 -5.40
CA VAL A 37 3.96 12.38 -6.05
C VAL A 37 3.12 13.17 -7.05
N ASP A 38 3.22 12.80 -8.33
CA ASP A 38 2.50 13.41 -9.45
C ASP A 38 1.04 12.92 -9.53
N THR A 39 0.84 11.60 -9.60
CA THR A 39 -0.49 10.99 -9.75
C THR A 39 -0.49 9.53 -9.28
N PHE A 40 -1.68 8.99 -9.04
CA PHE A 40 -1.91 7.54 -9.02
C PHE A 40 -3.14 7.20 -9.87
N ILE A 41 -3.04 6.12 -10.64
CA ILE A 41 -4.08 5.72 -11.59
C ILE A 41 -4.48 4.28 -11.32
N ARG A 42 -5.79 4.04 -11.15
CA ARG A 42 -6.38 2.72 -10.99
C ARG A 42 -6.17 1.84 -12.23
N ARG A 43 -5.80 0.56 -12.04
CA ARG A 43 -5.54 -0.45 -13.10
C ARG A 43 -6.31 -1.76 -12.84
N PRO A 44 -7.63 -1.83 -13.06
CA PRO A 44 -8.44 -3.01 -12.69
C PRO A 44 -7.98 -4.32 -13.33
N GLU A 45 -7.39 -4.25 -14.51
CA GLU A 45 -6.86 -5.42 -15.23
C GLU A 45 -5.61 -6.04 -14.58
N ALA A 46 -4.96 -5.33 -13.65
CA ALA A 46 -3.78 -5.77 -12.92
C ALA A 46 -4.10 -6.20 -11.48
N ASP A 47 -5.38 -6.27 -11.10
CA ASP A 47 -5.77 -6.70 -9.75
C ASP A 47 -5.31 -8.13 -9.48
N TYR A 48 -4.64 -8.32 -8.34
CA TYR A 48 -4.28 -9.67 -7.88
C TYR A 48 -5.46 -10.40 -7.24
N GLY A 49 -6.57 -9.68 -7.01
CA GLY A 49 -7.74 -10.18 -6.32
C GLY A 49 -7.58 -10.08 -4.80
N ASP A 50 -8.36 -10.88 -4.07
CA ASP A 50 -8.20 -11.06 -2.62
C ASP A 50 -8.31 -9.76 -1.79
N GLY A 51 -9.11 -8.80 -2.27
CA GLY A 51 -9.36 -7.52 -1.59
C GLY A 51 -8.23 -6.49 -1.74
N ARG A 52 -7.35 -6.67 -2.73
CA ARG A 52 -6.36 -5.68 -3.14
C ARG A 52 -6.67 -5.17 -4.55
N TYR A 53 -6.42 -3.89 -4.75
CA TYR A 53 -6.73 -3.18 -5.97
C TYR A 53 -5.46 -2.53 -6.50
N ALA A 54 -5.19 -2.71 -7.79
CA ALA A 54 -3.97 -2.28 -8.43
C ALA A 54 -4.00 -0.81 -8.86
N TYR A 55 -2.89 -0.10 -8.65
CA TYR A 55 -2.68 1.27 -9.06
C TYR A 55 -1.26 1.44 -9.62
N VAL A 56 -1.07 2.39 -10.53
CA VAL A 56 0.26 2.88 -10.90
C VAL A 56 0.47 4.22 -10.22
N LEU A 57 1.48 4.31 -9.35
CA LEU A 57 1.92 5.52 -8.69
C LEU A 57 3.04 6.17 -9.51
N THR A 58 2.89 7.43 -9.89
CA THR A 58 3.92 8.21 -10.58
C THR A 58 4.51 9.23 -9.62
N VAL A 59 5.84 9.24 -9.55
CA VAL A 59 6.63 10.12 -8.70
C VAL A 59 7.63 10.87 -9.58
N THR A 60 7.80 12.16 -9.35
CA THR A 60 8.74 13.00 -10.11
C THR A 60 10.16 12.50 -9.92
N ASP A 61 10.94 12.38 -10.99
CA ASP A 61 12.35 11.94 -11.00
C ASP A 61 12.60 10.50 -10.53
N HIS A 62 11.54 9.71 -10.29
CA HIS A 62 11.63 8.30 -9.90
C HIS A 62 10.85 7.40 -10.89
N PRO A 63 11.21 6.10 -11.02
CA PRO A 63 10.38 5.15 -11.74
C PRO A 63 8.96 5.07 -11.14
N SER A 64 7.96 4.89 -12.00
CA SER A 64 6.60 4.61 -11.54
C SER A 64 6.52 3.22 -10.90
N ALA A 65 5.79 3.09 -9.80
CA ALA A 65 5.62 1.85 -9.06
C ALA A 65 4.20 1.29 -9.22
N GLU A 66 4.07 -0.03 -9.34
CA GLU A 66 2.78 -0.70 -9.21
C GLU A 66 2.46 -0.95 -7.74
N ILE A 67 1.26 -0.56 -7.31
CA ILE A 67 0.78 -0.70 -5.94
C ILE A 67 -0.46 -1.60 -5.91
N GLN A 68 -0.41 -2.70 -5.17
CA GLN A 68 -1.61 -3.50 -4.84
C GLN A 68 -2.10 -3.09 -3.44
N MET A 69 -3.08 -2.20 -3.39
CA MET A 69 -3.55 -1.56 -2.17
C MET A 69 -4.72 -2.33 -1.54
N PRO A 70 -4.63 -2.74 -0.25
CA PRO A 70 -5.77 -3.32 0.47
C PRO A 70 -6.97 -2.36 0.56
N GLY A 71 -8.17 -2.89 0.35
CA GLY A 71 -9.43 -2.15 0.40
C GLY A 71 -10.09 -2.04 1.78
N LEU A 72 -9.32 -2.01 2.87
CA LEU A 72 -9.87 -1.79 4.23
C LEU A 72 -9.79 -0.31 4.63
N PRO A 73 -10.55 0.12 5.66
CA PRO A 73 -10.41 1.45 6.25
C PRO A 73 -8.94 1.81 6.56
N THR A 74 -8.58 3.07 6.37
CA THR A 74 -7.19 3.54 6.46
C THR A 74 -6.51 3.19 7.78
N ASP A 75 -7.23 3.31 8.89
CA ASP A 75 -6.75 2.98 10.24
C ASP A 75 -6.42 1.48 10.43
N GLN A 76 -6.95 0.61 9.57
CA GLN A 76 -6.67 -0.84 9.59
C GLN A 76 -5.52 -1.24 8.67
N VAL A 77 -5.06 -0.37 7.77
CA VAL A 77 -3.96 -0.67 6.82
C VAL A 77 -2.69 0.15 7.10
N ARG A 78 -2.86 1.32 7.74
CA ARG A 78 -1.80 2.32 7.94
C ARG A 78 -1.06 2.11 9.25
N TYR A 79 -0.19 1.10 9.27
CA TYR A 79 0.79 0.94 10.35
C TYR A 79 1.91 1.98 10.22
N LEU A 80 2.14 2.76 11.28
CA LEU A 80 3.26 3.71 11.40
C LEU A 80 4.19 3.40 12.58
N GLY A 81 3.85 2.42 13.42
CA GLY A 81 4.60 2.08 14.63
C GLY A 81 4.31 3.02 15.78
N GLU A 82 3.09 3.54 15.86
CA GLU A 82 2.60 4.35 16.97
C GLU A 82 2.31 3.46 18.20
N GLU A 83 2.22 4.08 19.39
CA GLU A 83 1.91 3.35 20.63
C GLU A 83 0.58 2.60 20.51
N GLY A 84 0.58 1.32 20.87
CA GLY A 84 -0.60 0.45 20.77
C GLY A 84 -0.80 -0.23 19.41
N GLN A 85 -0.03 0.13 18.38
CA GLN A 85 -0.05 -0.62 17.11
C GLN A 85 0.81 -1.88 17.20
N ASN A 86 0.24 -3.02 16.83
CA ASN A 86 1.00 -4.24 16.60
C ASN A 86 1.12 -4.48 15.10
N ILE A 87 2.36 -4.54 14.58
CA ILE A 87 2.65 -4.70 13.16
C ILE A 87 1.94 -5.91 12.52
N TRP A 88 1.71 -6.97 13.30
CA TRP A 88 1.09 -8.21 12.81
C TRP A 88 -0.41 -8.09 12.54
N ASP A 89 -1.05 -7.02 13.03
CA ASP A 89 -2.49 -6.79 12.87
C ASP A 89 -2.83 -6.09 11.55
N PHE A 90 -1.82 -5.61 10.81
CA PHE A 90 -2.01 -4.82 9.60
C PHE A 90 -1.76 -5.66 8.34
N PRO A 91 -2.66 -5.59 7.33
CA PRO A 91 -2.42 -6.22 6.06
C PRO A 91 -1.27 -5.54 5.33
N ARG A 92 -0.64 -6.31 4.45
CA ARG A 92 0.42 -5.81 3.58
C ARG A 92 -0.17 -5.28 2.28
N LEU A 93 0.38 -4.17 1.80
CA LEU A 93 0.28 -3.78 0.40
C LEU A 93 1.47 -4.36 -0.38
N TYR A 94 1.37 -4.34 -1.71
CA TYR A 94 2.49 -4.71 -2.57
C TYR A 94 2.99 -3.48 -3.31
N VAL A 95 4.31 -3.39 -3.47
CA VAL A 95 5.02 -2.42 -4.31
C VAL A 95 5.89 -3.24 -5.25
N ASP A 96 5.61 -3.18 -6.55
CA ASP A 96 6.30 -3.97 -7.59
C ASP A 96 6.47 -5.44 -7.17
N ASP A 97 5.35 -6.12 -6.91
CA ASP A 97 5.26 -7.52 -6.43
C ASP A 97 5.86 -7.84 -5.06
N SER A 98 6.50 -6.87 -4.41
CA SER A 98 7.10 -7.05 -3.09
C SER A 98 6.14 -6.62 -1.99
N SER A 99 5.98 -7.45 -0.97
CA SER A 99 4.97 -7.28 0.07
C SER A 99 5.49 -6.50 1.29
N TRP A 100 4.85 -5.37 1.58
CA TRP A 100 5.31 -4.42 2.61
C TRP A 100 4.17 -4.01 3.55
N VAL A 101 4.53 -3.79 4.82
CA VAL A 101 3.68 -3.03 5.74
C VAL A 101 3.84 -1.54 5.41
N TRP A 102 2.75 -0.77 5.52
CA TRP A 102 2.65 0.64 5.11
C TRP A 102 3.90 1.48 5.37
N LYS A 103 4.36 1.56 6.63
CA LYS A 103 5.55 2.32 7.01
C LYS A 103 6.79 2.01 6.15
N PHE A 104 7.02 0.73 5.86
CA PHE A 104 8.19 0.27 5.10
C PHE A 104 7.96 0.43 3.59
N ALA A 105 6.73 0.30 3.10
CA ALA A 105 6.39 0.60 1.71
C ALA A 105 6.75 2.05 1.36
N LEU A 106 6.50 2.99 2.28
CA LEU A 106 6.88 4.40 2.12
C LEU A 106 8.40 4.60 2.00
N GLU A 107 9.21 3.78 2.67
CA GLU A 107 10.67 3.83 2.58
C GLU A 107 11.13 3.25 1.23
N VAL A 108 10.55 2.13 0.82
CA VAL A 108 10.85 1.49 -0.48
C VAL A 108 10.53 2.40 -1.64
N ILE A 109 9.36 3.06 -1.64
CA ILE A 109 8.96 3.98 -2.72
C ILE A 109 9.85 5.23 -2.76
N ARG A 110 10.27 5.75 -1.59
CA ARG A 110 11.16 6.93 -1.52
C ARG A 110 12.56 6.62 -2.05
N ASP A 111 13.06 5.41 -1.78
CA ASP A 111 14.45 5.03 -2.05
C ASP A 111 14.63 4.31 -3.41
N ALA A 112 13.55 4.08 -4.16
CA ALA A 112 13.53 3.49 -5.51
C ALA A 112 14.09 4.43 -6.58
#